data_AF-T0S9R8-F1
#
_entry.id   AF-T0S9R8-F1
#
_cell.length_a   1.000
_cell.length_b   1.000
_cell.length_c   1.000
_cell.angle_alpha   90.00
_cell.angle_beta   90.00
_cell.angle_gamma   90.00
#
_symmetry.space_group_name_H-M   'P 1'
#
loop_
_entity.id
_entity.type
_entity.pdbx_description
1 polymer ?
#
loop_
_entity_poly.entity_id
_entity_poly.type
_entity_poly.pdbx_seq_one_letter_code
_entity_poly.pdbx_strand_id
1 'polypeptide(L)'
;MLALAMPALRLDLGIADQVLIFGTRLHRAELDEYPRLTRLLYGPDSRSMLACFLASAAVGLVASLDVCSIGSSAAMVTTDRLFRHIELHAAKAGAWGRVLDAGTGDHSLNWLKTLPIDSIVAVTGDTTRAVGLREKFPQPHIEVLAGNWNDPTFLKDQVFDVIVADYLVGAIEGHAPYYQDEIFPRLMPLLAPGGRLYVAGLQPITMSVPSGRALSTQDKLVLEMARTRDACILLAGHRTYREFPLDWVLRQLERSGLSVESKAQFANVYTATTIKRQVQVGRTKLPLVQDAMLAKSMGKYLDKLDQQADDATRDGSFEFGFDYVVAATN
;
A
#
# COMPACT_ATOMS: atom_id res chain seq x y z
N MET A 1 -27.06 16.15 -53.05
CA MET A 1 -27.44 15.12 -52.06
C MET A 1 -26.33 14.09 -51.97
N LEU A 2 -25.43 14.22 -50.99
CA LEU A 2 -24.73 13.09 -50.38
C LEU A 2 -24.02 13.62 -49.12
N ALA A 3 -24.35 12.98 -48.01
CA ALA A 3 -24.14 13.46 -46.66
C ALA A 3 -22.68 13.29 -46.20
N LEU A 4 -22.20 14.30 -45.49
CA LEU A 4 -21.01 14.27 -44.65
C LEU A 4 -21.25 13.30 -43.49
N ALA A 5 -20.45 12.24 -43.40
CA ALA A 5 -20.40 11.39 -42.21
C ALA A 5 -19.46 12.04 -41.18
N MET A 6 -20.01 12.46 -40.04
CA MET A 6 -19.23 12.84 -38.86
C MET A 6 -18.68 11.58 -38.18
N PRO A 7 -17.43 11.56 -37.68
CA PRO A 7 -16.99 10.51 -36.78
C PRO A 7 -17.59 10.73 -35.39
N ALA A 8 -18.16 9.66 -34.84
CA ALA A 8 -18.66 9.61 -33.47
C ALA A 8 -17.56 9.92 -32.46
N LEU A 9 -17.81 10.88 -31.57
CA LEU A 9 -17.08 11.08 -30.33
C LEU A 9 -17.12 9.77 -29.53
N ARG A 10 -15.98 9.08 -29.40
CA ARG A 10 -15.79 8.12 -28.31
C ARG A 10 -15.45 8.91 -27.06
N LEU A 11 -16.37 8.88 -26.10
CA LEU A 11 -16.10 9.27 -24.71
C LEU A 11 -15.01 8.34 -24.17
N ASP A 12 -13.84 8.92 -23.92
CA ASP A 12 -12.73 8.28 -23.21
C ASP A 12 -13.14 8.18 -21.73
N LEU A 13 -13.69 7.03 -21.34
CA LEU A 13 -13.97 6.70 -19.95
C LEU A 13 -12.64 6.38 -19.27
N GLY A 14 -12.17 7.31 -18.44
CA GLY A 14 -10.93 7.17 -17.66
C GLY A 14 -10.87 5.83 -16.93
N ILE A 15 -9.78 5.10 -17.19
CA ILE A 15 -9.50 3.78 -16.64
C ILE A 15 -9.13 3.94 -15.15
N ALA A 16 -10.13 3.92 -14.28
CA ALA A 16 -9.95 3.80 -12.83
C ALA A 16 -9.97 2.31 -12.46
N ASP A 17 -8.85 1.62 -12.71
CA ASP A 17 -8.71 0.20 -12.39
C ASP A 17 -7.29 -0.09 -11.87
N GLN A 18 -6.86 0.71 -10.87
CA GLN A 18 -5.61 0.46 -10.16
C GLN A 18 -5.85 -0.58 -9.05
N VAL A 19 -5.46 -1.81 -9.36
CA VAL A 19 -5.45 -2.94 -8.42
C VAL A 19 -4.47 -2.62 -7.28
N LEU A 20 -4.99 -2.40 -6.08
CA LEU A 20 -4.19 -2.42 -4.84
C LEU A 20 -3.47 -3.75 -4.71
N ILE A 21 -2.15 -3.74 -4.88
CA ILE A 21 -1.27 -4.87 -4.64
C ILE A 21 -0.54 -4.62 -3.32
N PHE A 22 -0.78 -5.55 -2.37
CA PHE A 22 -0.38 -5.58 -0.96
C PHE A 22 -1.10 -4.59 -0.01
N GLY A 23 -1.58 -5.13 1.11
CA GLY A 23 -2.01 -4.34 2.27
C GLY A 23 -3.40 -3.71 2.25
N THR A 24 -4.49 -4.47 2.04
CA THR A 24 -5.82 -4.15 2.62
C THR A 24 -6.74 -5.38 2.54
N ARG A 25 -7.51 -5.62 3.62
CA ARG A 25 -8.75 -6.41 3.59
C ARG A 25 -9.79 -5.59 2.82
N LEU A 26 -10.33 -6.10 1.73
CA LEU A 26 -11.57 -5.55 1.17
C LEU A 26 -12.75 -6.14 1.94
N HIS A 27 -13.55 -5.24 2.52
CA HIS A 27 -14.82 -5.58 3.13
C HIS A 27 -15.86 -5.88 2.04
N ARG A 28 -16.62 -6.94 2.31
CA ARG A 28 -17.81 -7.45 1.64
C ARG A 28 -18.87 -6.34 1.43
N ALA A 29 -19.04 -5.84 0.20
CA ALA A 29 -20.23 -5.11 -0.23
C ALA A 29 -20.26 -5.07 -1.77
N GLU A 30 -20.76 -6.14 -2.40
CA GLU A 30 -21.28 -6.17 -3.78
C GLU A 30 -21.81 -7.60 -4.04
N LEU A 31 -22.89 -7.93 -3.36
CA LEU A 31 -23.78 -9.05 -3.69
C LEU A 31 -25.20 -8.54 -3.47
N ASP A 32 -25.64 -7.64 -4.34
CA ASP A 32 -27.05 -7.31 -4.51
C ASP A 32 -27.26 -6.86 -5.95
N GLU A 33 -27.27 -7.83 -6.86
CA GLU A 33 -27.99 -7.74 -8.13
C GLU A 33 -28.02 -9.14 -8.76
N TYR A 34 -29.05 -9.94 -8.43
CA TYR A 34 -29.74 -10.89 -9.33
C TYR A 34 -30.88 -11.56 -8.54
N PRO A 35 -32.15 -11.39 -8.95
CA PRO A 35 -33.28 -11.94 -8.20
C PRO A 35 -33.57 -13.40 -8.63
N ARG A 36 -34.06 -14.18 -7.67
CA ARG A 36 -34.70 -15.51 -7.80
C ARG A 36 -33.76 -16.72 -7.80
N LEU A 37 -33.50 -17.24 -6.60
CA LEU A 37 -33.74 -18.65 -6.30
C LEU A 37 -34.11 -18.79 -4.82
N THR A 38 -35.23 -19.46 -4.62
CA THR A 38 -36.10 -19.48 -3.46
C THR A 38 -35.61 -20.45 -2.39
N ARG A 39 -35.79 -20.07 -1.11
CA ARG A 39 -35.97 -20.94 0.08
C ARG A 39 -35.02 -22.14 0.22
N LEU A 40 -34.13 -22.07 1.21
CA LEU A 40 -34.19 -22.99 2.34
C LEU A 40 -33.33 -22.47 3.50
N LEU A 41 -33.88 -22.62 4.71
CA LEU A 41 -33.23 -22.57 6.02
C LEU A 41 -33.27 -21.23 6.79
N TYR A 42 -33.93 -21.36 7.95
CA TYR A 42 -33.95 -20.50 9.15
C TYR A 42 -35.05 -19.45 9.28
N GLY A 43 -36.13 -19.87 9.94
CA GLY A 43 -37.00 -19.03 10.77
C GLY A 43 -36.53 -18.98 12.24
N PRO A 44 -37.18 -18.16 13.10
CA PRO A 44 -36.61 -17.56 14.32
C PRO A 44 -37.07 -18.23 15.64
N ASP A 45 -36.67 -17.61 16.77
CA ASP A 45 -37.03 -17.83 18.20
C ASP A 45 -35.94 -18.56 19.04
N SER A 46 -35.62 -18.23 20.30
CA SER A 46 -36.08 -17.21 21.26
C SER A 46 -35.16 -17.19 22.52
N ARG A 47 -35.03 -16.00 23.13
CA ARG A 47 -34.89 -15.57 24.55
C ARG A 47 -34.38 -16.50 25.69
N SER A 48 -33.55 -15.86 26.55
CA SER A 48 -33.55 -15.81 28.05
C SER A 48 -32.66 -16.74 28.90
N MET A 49 -31.73 -16.14 29.70
CA MET A 49 -31.74 -16.03 31.20
C MET A 49 -30.34 -15.71 31.78
N LEU A 50 -30.18 -14.57 32.48
CA LEU A 50 -29.96 -14.40 33.95
C LEU A 50 -28.62 -14.98 34.49
N ALA A 51 -27.58 -14.18 34.80
CA ALA A 51 -27.32 -13.29 35.95
C ALA A 51 -26.88 -14.01 37.26
N CYS A 52 -25.85 -13.45 37.94
CA CYS A 52 -25.35 -13.61 39.34
C CYS A 52 -23.82 -13.92 39.42
N PHE A 53 -22.95 -13.45 40.34
CA PHE A 53 -22.99 -12.59 41.54
C PHE A 53 -21.50 -12.15 41.87
N LEU A 54 -21.31 -10.90 42.36
CA LEU A 54 -20.34 -10.30 43.37
C LEU A 54 -18.93 -10.91 43.67
N ALA A 55 -17.91 -10.25 44.26
CA ALA A 55 -17.50 -8.88 44.63
C ALA A 55 -16.14 -8.92 45.40
N SER A 56 -15.48 -7.75 45.56
CA SER A 56 -14.52 -7.34 46.62
C SER A 56 -13.06 -7.84 46.57
N ALA A 57 -12.01 -7.19 47.10
CA ALA A 57 -11.57 -5.80 47.41
C ALA A 57 -10.32 -5.92 48.35
N ALA A 58 -9.29 -5.07 48.19
CA ALA A 58 -8.28 -4.60 49.20
C ALA A 58 -6.96 -4.21 48.49
N VAL A 59 -6.50 -2.95 48.41
CA VAL A 59 -5.92 -1.99 49.40
C VAL A 59 -4.44 -2.25 49.78
N GLY A 60 -3.56 -1.39 49.26
CA GLY A 60 -2.48 -0.68 49.99
C GLY A 60 -1.07 -1.28 50.10
N LEU A 61 -0.04 -0.63 49.53
CA LEU A 61 0.98 0.19 50.24
C LEU A 61 2.03 0.79 49.28
N VAL A 62 2.54 1.96 49.68
CA VAL A 62 3.47 2.87 49.00
C VAL A 62 4.93 2.41 49.14
N ALA A 63 5.75 2.56 48.09
CA ALA A 63 7.19 2.85 48.21
C ALA A 63 7.70 3.61 46.97
N SER A 64 8.05 4.88 47.18
CA SER A 64 8.77 5.72 46.22
C SER A 64 10.20 5.23 46.03
N LEU A 65 10.62 5.07 44.78
CA LEU A 65 12.02 5.19 44.37
C LEU A 65 12.04 6.01 43.08
N ASP A 66 12.81 7.10 43.13
CA ASP A 66 13.10 7.99 42.03
C ASP A 66 13.63 7.20 40.83
N VAL A 67 12.80 7.11 39.79
CA VAL A 67 13.24 6.75 38.44
C VAL A 67 13.09 8.02 37.61
N CYS A 68 14.22 8.53 37.14
CA CYS A 68 14.28 9.55 36.11
C CYS A 68 13.28 9.21 35.01
N SER A 69 12.31 10.10 34.80
CA SER A 69 11.32 10.04 33.73
C SER A 69 12.05 10.10 32.39
N ILE A 70 12.41 8.92 31.88
CA ILE A 70 12.68 8.72 30.47
C ILE A 70 11.34 9.01 29.79
N GLY A 71 11.36 10.02 28.91
CA GLY A 71 10.19 10.59 28.27
C GLY A 71 9.19 9.54 27.81
N SER A 72 7.91 9.85 28.01
CA SER A 72 6.74 9.11 27.56
C SER A 72 7.02 8.32 26.29
N SER A 73 7.22 7.02 26.43
CA SER A 73 7.21 6.08 25.31
C SER A 73 5.84 6.20 24.67
N ALA A 74 5.72 7.00 23.62
CA ALA A 74 4.51 7.06 22.81
C ALA A 74 4.08 5.62 22.52
N ALA A 75 2.88 5.25 22.98
CA ALA A 75 2.40 3.90 22.83
C ALA A 75 2.41 3.55 21.33
N MET A 76 3.12 2.48 21.01
CA MET A 76 3.08 1.81 19.72
C MET A 76 1.65 1.64 19.22
N VAL A 77 1.28 2.24 18.09
CA VAL A 77 -0.10 2.16 17.62
C VAL A 77 -0.28 1.12 16.52
N THR A 78 0.71 0.94 15.66
CA THR A 78 0.61 0.02 14.51
C THR A 78 1.26 -1.34 14.74
N THR A 79 0.67 -2.38 14.14
CA THR A 79 1.27 -3.71 13.99
C THR A 79 2.01 -3.87 12.67
N ASP A 80 1.90 -2.91 11.75
CA ASP A 80 2.64 -2.90 10.50
C ASP A 80 4.12 -2.62 10.75
N ARG A 81 5.01 -3.47 10.21
CA ARG A 81 6.45 -3.41 10.49
C ARG A 81 7.13 -2.18 9.89
N LEU A 82 6.65 -1.70 8.74
CA LEU A 82 7.22 -0.53 8.05
C LEU A 82 6.85 0.73 8.83
N PHE A 83 5.57 0.91 9.12
CA PHE A 83 5.07 2.04 9.89
C PHE A 83 5.64 2.05 11.31
N ARG A 84 5.79 0.87 11.92
CA ARG A 84 6.42 0.75 13.23
C ARG A 84 7.86 1.22 13.22
N HIS A 85 8.61 0.92 12.17
CA HIS A 85 9.98 1.41 12.03
C HIS A 85 10.01 2.94 11.90
N ILE A 86 9.10 3.52 11.13
CA ILE A 86 8.97 4.98 11.01
C ILE A 86 8.64 5.61 12.36
N GLU A 87 7.68 5.08 13.12
CA GLU A 87 7.35 5.57 14.48
C GLU A 87 8.57 5.57 15.41
N LEU A 88 9.35 4.47 15.41
CA LEU A 88 10.54 4.33 16.23
C LEU A 88 11.63 5.34 15.85
N HIS A 89 11.77 5.63 14.55
CA HIS A 89 12.71 6.62 14.07
C HIS A 89 12.25 8.03 14.45
N ALA A 90 10.99 8.36 14.16
CA ALA A 90 10.39 9.67 14.44
C ALA A 90 10.43 10.01 15.94
N ALA A 91 10.14 9.05 16.81
CA ALA A 91 10.17 9.24 18.27
C ALA A 91 11.55 9.67 18.81
N LYS A 92 12.64 9.29 18.13
CA LYS A 92 14.00 9.72 18.49
C LYS A 92 14.34 11.10 17.94
N ALA A 93 13.72 11.48 16.82
CA ALA A 93 14.06 12.67 16.06
C ALA A 93 13.21 13.91 16.45
N GLY A 94 12.09 13.74 17.16
CA GLY A 94 11.29 14.82 17.73
C GLY A 94 9.80 14.72 17.41
N ALA A 95 9.10 15.85 17.49
CA ALA A 95 7.67 15.92 17.19
C ALA A 95 7.37 15.71 15.69
N TRP A 96 6.14 15.29 15.39
CA TRP A 96 5.68 15.08 14.00
C TRP A 96 5.31 16.38 13.29
N GLY A 97 4.79 17.39 14.02
CA GLY A 97 4.38 18.67 13.43
C GLY A 97 3.31 18.50 12.35
N ARG A 98 3.51 19.19 11.22
CA ARG A 98 2.68 19.10 10.01
C ARG A 98 3.21 18.03 9.07
N VAL A 99 2.36 17.07 8.71
CA VAL A 99 2.74 15.88 7.95
C VAL A 99 2.12 15.89 6.55
N LEU A 100 2.93 15.55 5.55
CA LEU A 100 2.47 15.23 4.20
C LEU A 100 2.46 13.71 4.00
N ASP A 101 1.29 13.13 3.74
CA ASP A 101 1.16 11.79 3.17
C ASP A 101 1.15 11.93 1.64
N ALA A 102 2.32 11.78 1.02
CA ALA A 102 2.58 12.18 -0.36
C ALA A 102 1.98 11.22 -1.40
N GLY A 103 1.49 10.06 -0.97
CA GLY A 103 0.91 9.03 -1.83
C GLY A 103 -0.20 8.28 -1.10
N THR A 104 -1.19 9.02 -0.64
CA THR A 104 -2.13 8.54 0.36
C THR A 104 -3.04 7.42 -0.13
N GLY A 105 -3.34 6.52 0.80
CA GLY A 105 -4.41 5.55 0.69
C GLY A 105 -5.00 5.24 2.06
N ASP A 106 -5.94 4.30 2.10
CA ASP A 106 -6.62 3.93 3.35
C ASP A 106 -5.67 3.47 4.44
N HIS A 107 -4.58 2.79 4.08
CA HIS A 107 -3.67 2.17 5.04
C HIS A 107 -2.81 3.22 5.76
N SER A 108 -2.11 4.07 5.01
CA SER A 108 -1.28 5.16 5.55
C SER A 108 -2.12 6.14 6.38
N LEU A 109 -3.30 6.56 5.90
CA LEU A 109 -4.18 7.47 6.65
C LEU A 109 -4.75 6.85 7.93
N ASN A 110 -5.13 5.56 7.91
CA ASN A 110 -5.59 4.89 9.13
C ASN A 110 -4.49 4.80 10.19
N TRP A 111 -3.23 4.77 9.78
CA TRP A 111 -2.09 4.80 10.69
C TRP A 111 -1.78 6.24 11.15
N LEU A 112 -1.57 7.18 10.23
CA LEU A 112 -1.18 8.56 10.55
C LEU A 112 -2.18 9.25 11.49
N LYS A 113 -3.49 9.04 11.32
CA LYS A 113 -4.52 9.63 12.19
C LYS A 113 -4.42 9.21 13.67
N THR A 114 -3.63 8.19 13.98
CA THR A 114 -3.46 7.68 15.34
C THR A 114 -2.25 8.27 16.06
N LEU A 115 -1.43 9.03 15.33
CA LEU A 115 -0.20 9.62 15.83
C LEU A 115 -0.46 11.05 16.35
N PRO A 116 0.40 11.58 17.24
CA PRO A 116 0.30 12.96 17.72
C PRO A 116 0.81 13.95 16.66
N ILE A 117 0.04 14.10 15.58
CA ILE A 117 0.31 14.97 14.43
C ILE A 117 -0.57 16.22 14.53
N ASP A 118 -0.01 17.40 14.28
CA ASP A 118 -0.73 18.67 14.37
C ASP A 118 -1.71 18.86 13.19
N SER A 119 -1.27 18.50 11.98
CA SER A 119 -2.12 18.44 10.79
C SER A 119 -1.54 17.51 9.72
N ILE A 120 -2.42 16.90 8.93
CA ILE A 120 -2.09 15.96 7.85
C ILE A 120 -2.61 16.54 6.54
N VAL A 121 -1.76 16.64 5.53
CA VAL A 121 -2.16 16.81 4.13
C VAL A 121 -1.92 15.48 3.42
N ALA A 122 -2.97 14.91 2.84
CA ALA A 122 -2.95 13.59 2.23
C ALA A 122 -3.25 13.70 0.73
N VAL A 123 -2.31 13.26 -0.10
CA VAL A 123 -2.34 13.47 -1.55
C VAL A 123 -2.61 12.18 -2.29
N THR A 124 -3.62 12.16 -3.16
CA THR A 124 -3.82 11.07 -4.12
C THR A 124 -3.95 11.61 -5.55
N GLY A 125 -3.42 10.87 -6.52
CA GLY A 125 -3.58 11.19 -7.94
C GLY A 125 -4.96 10.82 -8.52
N ASP A 126 -5.83 10.20 -7.73
CA ASP A 126 -7.16 9.75 -8.14
C ASP A 126 -8.25 10.63 -7.50
N THR A 127 -8.96 11.38 -8.33
CA THR A 127 -10.04 12.28 -7.90
C THR A 127 -11.20 11.55 -7.26
N THR A 128 -11.56 10.36 -7.76
CA THR A 128 -12.65 9.53 -7.22
C THR A 128 -12.25 8.97 -5.87
N ARG A 129 -11.02 8.48 -5.75
CA ARG A 129 -10.48 8.02 -4.47
C ARG A 129 -10.43 9.13 -3.43
N ALA A 130 -10.07 10.35 -3.83
CA ALA A 130 -10.05 11.49 -2.93
C ALA A 130 -11.43 11.79 -2.32
N VAL A 131 -12.52 11.62 -3.07
CA VAL A 131 -13.89 11.77 -2.55
C VAL A 131 -14.15 10.76 -1.43
N GLY A 132 -13.92 9.47 -1.68
CA GLY A 132 -14.14 8.43 -0.68
C GLY A 132 -13.24 8.58 0.56
N LEU A 133 -12.00 9.04 0.38
CA LEU A 133 -11.10 9.34 1.50
C LEU A 133 -11.60 10.53 2.34
N ARG A 134 -12.10 11.61 1.73
CA ARG A 134 -12.69 12.74 2.49
C ARG A 134 -13.88 12.32 3.33
N GLU A 135 -14.74 11.45 2.79
CA GLU A 135 -15.89 10.92 3.52
C GLU A 135 -15.45 10.04 4.71
N LYS A 136 -14.42 9.21 4.50
CA LYS A 136 -13.90 8.28 5.50
C LYS A 136 -13.07 8.97 6.60
N PHE A 137 -12.42 10.08 6.27
CA PHE A 137 -11.53 10.82 7.17
C PHE A 137 -11.99 12.29 7.30
N PRO A 138 -13.14 12.55 7.96
CA PRO A 138 -13.72 13.88 8.06
C PRO A 138 -13.06 14.77 9.13
N GLN A 139 -11.97 14.32 9.75
CA GLN A 139 -11.32 15.04 10.84
C GLN A 139 -10.76 16.38 10.35
N PRO A 140 -10.97 17.49 11.08
CA PRO A 140 -10.63 18.83 10.59
C PRO A 140 -9.12 19.09 10.45
N HIS A 141 -8.27 18.27 11.08
CA HIS A 141 -6.82 18.34 10.94
C HIS A 141 -6.29 17.47 9.79
N ILE A 142 -7.16 16.79 9.03
CA ILE A 142 -6.80 15.97 7.88
C ILE A 142 -7.39 16.61 6.61
N GLU A 143 -6.52 17.06 5.73
CA GLU A 143 -6.89 17.60 4.43
C GLU A 143 -6.54 16.60 3.34
N VAL A 144 -7.54 16.10 2.61
CA VAL A 144 -7.31 15.18 1.47
C VAL A 144 -7.38 15.96 0.16
N LEU A 145 -6.30 15.90 -0.62
CA LEU A 145 -6.14 16.59 -1.89
C LEU A 145 -6.05 15.60 -3.04
N ALA A 146 -6.76 15.92 -4.12
CA ALA A 146 -6.58 15.25 -5.40
C ALA A 146 -5.63 16.10 -6.25
N GLY A 147 -4.49 15.54 -6.63
CA GLY A 147 -3.48 16.26 -7.40
C GLY A 147 -2.37 15.37 -7.90
N ASN A 148 -1.65 15.84 -8.90
CA ASN A 148 -0.59 15.08 -9.56
C ASN A 148 0.77 15.76 -9.33
N TRP A 149 1.79 14.95 -9.05
CA TRP A 149 3.14 15.45 -8.74
C TRP A 149 3.84 16.10 -9.93
N ASN A 150 3.41 15.80 -11.16
CA ASN A 150 3.90 16.46 -12.37
C ASN A 150 3.29 17.85 -12.62
N ASP A 151 2.32 18.28 -11.79
CA ASP A 151 1.88 19.68 -11.76
C ASP A 151 2.90 20.51 -10.94
N PRO A 152 3.60 21.47 -11.58
CA PRO A 152 4.61 22.28 -10.90
C PRO A 152 4.02 23.26 -9.87
N THR A 153 2.71 23.50 -9.89
CA THR A 153 2.02 24.43 -8.98
C THR A 153 1.38 23.73 -7.79
N PHE A 154 1.20 22.41 -7.85
CA PHE A 154 0.55 21.65 -6.81
C PHE A 154 1.30 21.74 -5.47
N LEU A 155 0.64 22.10 -4.36
CA LEU A 155 1.31 22.31 -3.06
C LEU A 155 2.50 23.28 -3.08
N LYS A 156 2.60 24.16 -4.09
CA LYS A 156 3.66 25.18 -4.13
C LYS A 156 3.60 26.04 -2.87
N ASP A 157 4.77 26.40 -2.36
CA ASP A 157 4.97 27.24 -1.18
C ASP A 157 4.48 26.62 0.16
N GLN A 158 4.06 25.35 0.14
CA GLN A 158 3.76 24.60 1.36
C GLN A 158 5.02 23.98 1.97
N VAL A 159 5.01 23.87 3.29
CA VAL A 159 6.12 23.31 4.07
C VAL A 159 5.57 22.29 5.09
N PHE A 160 6.32 21.21 5.30
CA PHE A 160 5.98 20.08 6.15
C PHE A 160 7.18 19.67 7.00
N ASP A 161 6.94 19.35 8.27
CA ASP A 161 7.97 18.87 9.19
C ASP A 161 8.34 17.41 8.88
N VAL A 162 7.36 16.63 8.42
CA VAL A 162 7.55 15.24 7.98
C VAL A 162 6.81 14.98 6.67
N ILE A 163 7.48 14.32 5.73
CA ILE A 163 6.86 13.76 4.53
C ILE A 163 6.94 12.24 4.62
N VAL A 164 5.82 11.56 4.36
CA VAL A 164 5.74 10.10 4.21
C VAL A 164 5.40 9.78 2.77
N ALA A 165 6.28 9.03 2.11
CA ALA A 165 6.13 8.51 0.77
C ALA A 165 6.00 6.98 0.85
N ASP A 166 4.79 6.51 1.18
CA ASP A 166 4.45 5.09 1.31
C ASP A 166 4.12 4.49 -0.06
N TYR A 167 5.03 3.68 -0.63
CA TYR A 167 4.92 3.10 -1.99
C TYR A 167 4.70 4.11 -3.13
N LEU A 168 4.91 5.40 -2.86
CA LEU A 168 4.64 6.48 -3.80
C LEU A 168 5.42 6.32 -5.11
N VAL A 169 6.72 5.99 -5.02
CA VAL A 169 7.62 5.93 -6.19
C VAL A 169 7.12 4.91 -7.22
N GLY A 170 6.63 3.75 -6.79
CA GLY A 170 6.05 2.79 -7.70
C GLY A 170 4.65 3.20 -8.16
N ALA A 171 3.83 3.74 -7.24
CA ALA A 171 2.44 4.09 -7.50
C ALA A 171 2.27 5.23 -8.51
N ILE A 172 3.26 6.12 -8.59
CA ILE A 172 3.20 7.27 -9.51
C ILE A 172 3.15 6.86 -10.98
N GLU A 173 3.60 5.64 -11.37
CA GLU A 173 3.52 5.18 -12.77
C GLU A 173 2.08 5.23 -13.32
N GLY A 174 1.09 4.99 -12.45
CA GLY A 174 -0.32 5.03 -12.84
C GLY A 174 -0.93 6.42 -12.95
N HIS A 175 -0.23 7.47 -12.49
CA HIS A 175 -0.74 8.85 -12.44
C HIS A 175 0.14 9.85 -13.20
N ALA A 176 1.46 9.75 -13.09
CA ALA A 176 2.45 10.49 -13.86
C ALA A 176 3.54 9.53 -14.35
N PRO A 177 3.31 8.82 -15.46
CA PRO A 177 4.29 7.93 -16.06
C PRO A 177 5.63 8.62 -16.30
N TYR A 178 6.74 7.93 -16.01
CA TYR A 178 8.12 8.41 -16.16
C TYR A 178 8.52 9.58 -15.24
N TYR A 179 7.78 9.85 -14.16
CA TYR A 179 8.08 10.92 -13.21
C TYR A 179 8.78 10.43 -11.92
N GLN A 180 9.20 9.16 -11.87
CA GLN A 180 9.72 8.54 -10.65
C GLN A 180 11.04 9.16 -10.18
N ASP A 181 11.91 9.55 -11.10
CA ASP A 181 13.18 10.22 -10.81
C ASP A 181 12.99 11.68 -10.35
N GLU A 182 11.91 12.32 -10.76
CA GLU A 182 11.58 13.71 -10.39
C GLU A 182 10.84 13.83 -9.05
N ILE A 183 10.45 12.71 -8.42
CA ILE A 183 9.64 12.78 -7.19
C ILE A 183 10.41 13.36 -6.00
N PHE A 184 11.67 13.00 -5.80
CA PHE A 184 12.45 13.50 -4.67
C PHE A 184 12.89 14.97 -4.84
N PRO A 185 13.35 15.42 -6.03
CA PRO A 185 13.53 16.85 -6.29
C PRO A 185 12.24 17.65 -6.06
N ARG A 186 11.08 17.04 -6.33
CA ARG A 186 9.77 17.67 -6.12
C ARG A 186 9.33 17.76 -4.66
N LEU A 187 9.68 16.77 -3.83
CA LEU A 187 9.34 16.71 -2.41
C LEU A 187 10.33 17.49 -1.53
N MET A 188 11.61 17.56 -1.91
CA MET A 188 12.66 18.24 -1.15
C MET A 188 12.31 19.69 -0.74
N PRO A 189 11.82 20.58 -1.64
CA PRO A 189 11.50 21.96 -1.26
C PRO A 189 10.24 22.08 -0.37
N LEU A 190 9.48 20.99 -0.18
CA LEU A 190 8.33 20.95 0.73
C LEU A 190 8.74 20.58 2.16
N LEU A 191 9.99 20.19 2.41
CA LEU A 191 10.48 19.89 3.76
C LEU A 191 10.86 21.18 4.49
N ALA A 192 10.41 21.31 5.74
CA ALA A 192 10.91 22.31 6.66
C ALA A 192 12.42 22.15 6.88
N PRO A 193 13.16 23.19 7.27
CA PRO A 193 14.56 23.05 7.69
C PRO A 193 14.69 22.03 8.84
N GLY A 194 15.50 20.98 8.63
CA GLY A 194 15.60 19.86 9.58
C GLY A 194 14.42 18.89 9.55
N GLY A 195 13.55 19.02 8.54
CA GLY A 195 12.42 18.14 8.29
C GLY A 195 12.86 16.77 7.78
N ARG A 196 11.97 15.79 7.87
CA ARG A 196 12.26 14.38 7.57
C ARG A 196 11.40 13.84 6.45
N LEU A 197 12.01 13.07 5.55
CA LEU A 197 11.33 12.26 4.55
C LEU A 197 11.46 10.78 4.92
N TYR A 198 10.34 10.08 4.99
CA TYR A 198 10.27 8.63 5.09
C TYR A 198 9.80 8.05 3.76
N VAL A 199 10.58 7.14 3.19
CA VAL A 199 10.24 6.45 1.95
C VAL A 199 10.07 4.97 2.25
N ALA A 200 8.87 4.43 2.01
CA ALA A 200 8.64 3.00 2.00
C ALA A 200 8.45 2.51 0.56
N GLY A 201 8.96 1.32 0.26
CA GLY A 201 8.80 0.71 -1.05
C GLY A 201 9.22 -0.75 -1.06
N LEU A 202 9.09 -1.40 -2.22
CA LEU A 202 9.33 -2.82 -2.39
C LEU A 202 10.52 -3.06 -3.30
N GLN A 203 11.41 -3.98 -2.92
CA GLN A 203 12.45 -4.46 -3.83
C GLN A 203 11.79 -5.23 -4.99
N PRO A 204 12.13 -4.93 -6.26
CA PRO A 204 11.56 -5.67 -7.39
C PRO A 204 11.81 -7.18 -7.26
N ILE A 205 10.74 -7.97 -7.40
CA ILE A 205 10.76 -9.44 -7.23
C ILE A 205 11.86 -10.09 -8.09
N THR A 206 12.06 -9.60 -9.31
CA THR A 206 13.09 -10.09 -10.25
C THR A 206 14.51 -9.77 -9.79
N MET A 207 14.69 -8.79 -8.92
CA MET A 207 15.96 -8.40 -8.31
C MET A 207 16.12 -8.93 -6.87
N SER A 208 15.10 -9.60 -6.34
CA SER A 208 15.13 -10.27 -5.03
C SER A 208 15.76 -11.66 -5.08
N VAL A 209 16.31 -12.06 -6.23
CA VAL A 209 16.93 -13.37 -6.43
C VAL A 209 18.14 -13.51 -5.49
N PRO A 210 18.16 -14.50 -4.61
CA PRO A 210 19.28 -14.74 -3.69
C PRO A 210 20.59 -14.97 -4.45
N SER A 211 21.63 -14.21 -4.11
CA SER A 211 22.98 -14.42 -4.64
C SER A 211 23.67 -15.60 -3.94
N GLY A 212 24.43 -16.40 -4.69
CA GLY A 212 25.30 -17.42 -4.11
C GLY A 212 24.61 -18.72 -3.67
N ARG A 213 23.31 -18.89 -3.97
CA ARG A 213 22.60 -20.17 -3.81
C ARG A 213 21.73 -20.50 -5.01
N ALA A 214 21.48 -21.79 -5.21
CA ALA A 214 20.49 -22.24 -6.18
C ALA A 214 19.07 -21.81 -5.74
N LEU A 215 18.21 -21.54 -6.73
CA LEU A 215 16.81 -21.20 -6.45
C LEU A 215 16.04 -22.42 -5.97
N SER A 216 15.35 -22.25 -4.84
CA SER A 216 14.41 -23.22 -4.30
C SER A 216 13.16 -23.32 -5.17
N THR A 217 12.31 -24.32 -4.91
CA THR A 217 11.00 -24.41 -5.56
C THR A 217 10.11 -23.21 -5.22
N GLN A 218 10.18 -22.72 -3.98
CA GLN A 218 9.45 -21.53 -3.51
C GLN A 218 9.90 -20.26 -4.24
N ASP A 219 11.21 -20.06 -4.40
CA ASP A 219 11.77 -18.91 -5.13
C ASP A 219 11.27 -18.90 -6.59
N LYS A 220 11.34 -20.05 -7.25
CA LYS A 220 10.89 -20.22 -8.64
C LYS A 220 9.40 -19.94 -8.77
N LEU A 221 8.59 -20.39 -7.81
CA LEU A 221 7.15 -20.14 -7.81
C LEU A 221 6.82 -18.66 -7.74
N VAL A 222 7.45 -17.90 -6.84
CA VAL A 222 7.20 -16.45 -6.71
C VAL A 222 7.60 -15.71 -7.99
N LEU A 223 8.76 -16.04 -8.57
CA LEU A 223 9.21 -15.46 -9.83
C LEU A 223 8.26 -15.78 -10.99
N GLU A 224 7.82 -17.04 -11.12
CA GLU A 224 6.89 -17.46 -12.17
C GLU A 224 5.50 -16.84 -11.99
N MET A 225 5.02 -16.74 -10.76
CA MET A 225 3.78 -16.03 -10.44
C MET A 225 3.84 -14.58 -10.91
N ALA A 226 4.91 -13.85 -10.58
CA ALA A 226 5.05 -12.44 -10.95
C ALA A 226 5.11 -12.27 -12.48
N ARG A 227 5.93 -13.08 -13.17
CA ARG A 227 6.04 -13.07 -14.64
C ARG A 227 4.70 -13.35 -15.32
N THR A 228 3.97 -14.35 -14.83
CA THR A 228 2.68 -14.76 -15.42
C THR A 228 1.62 -13.68 -15.21
N ARG A 229 1.53 -13.13 -14.00
CA ARG A 229 0.64 -12.01 -13.69
C ARG A 229 0.91 -10.83 -14.64
N ASP A 230 2.17 -10.45 -14.78
CA ASP A 230 2.57 -9.31 -15.60
C ASP A 230 2.33 -9.57 -17.09
N ALA A 231 2.56 -10.80 -17.57
CA ALA A 231 2.19 -11.19 -18.92
C ALA A 231 0.69 -11.06 -19.18
N CYS A 232 -0.17 -11.50 -18.27
CA CYS A 232 -1.62 -11.32 -18.39
C CYS A 232 -2.02 -9.84 -18.45
N ILE A 233 -1.39 -8.98 -17.64
CA ILE A 233 -1.63 -7.53 -17.64
C ILE A 233 -1.25 -6.92 -18.99
N LEU A 234 -0.09 -7.27 -19.53
CA LEU A 234 0.38 -6.76 -20.82
C LEU A 234 -0.49 -7.26 -21.98
N LEU A 235 -0.90 -8.53 -21.97
CA LEU A 235 -1.78 -9.11 -22.99
C LEU A 235 -3.19 -8.51 -22.98
N ALA A 236 -3.62 -7.97 -21.84
CA ALA A 236 -4.84 -7.18 -21.72
C ALA A 236 -4.69 -5.72 -22.18
N GLY A 237 -3.51 -5.31 -22.66
CA GLY A 237 -3.23 -3.94 -23.11
C GLY A 237 -3.01 -2.95 -21.96
N HIS A 238 -2.76 -3.43 -20.74
CA HIS A 238 -2.53 -2.59 -19.57
C HIS A 238 -1.04 -2.45 -19.24
N ARG A 239 -0.70 -1.44 -18.44
CA ARG A 239 0.65 -1.26 -17.89
C ARG A 239 0.83 -2.07 -16.61
N THR A 240 2.01 -2.66 -16.44
CA THR A 240 2.41 -3.32 -15.20
C THR A 240 2.86 -2.28 -14.20
N TYR A 241 2.52 -2.49 -12.92
CA TYR A 241 3.10 -1.75 -11.82
C TYR A 241 4.63 -1.95 -11.81
N ARG A 242 5.39 -0.90 -11.44
CA ARG A 242 6.84 -0.99 -11.32
C ARG A 242 7.30 -0.61 -9.93
N GLU A 243 8.12 -1.47 -9.37
CA GLU A 243 8.84 -1.21 -8.13
C GLU A 243 10.25 -0.73 -8.44
N PHE A 244 10.84 -0.02 -7.48
CA PHE A 244 12.18 0.56 -7.63
C PHE A 244 13.15 -0.03 -6.61
N PRO A 245 14.34 -0.47 -7.03
CA PRO A 245 15.32 -1.03 -6.10
C PRO A 245 15.73 -0.05 -5.01
N LEU A 246 16.01 -0.57 -3.80
CA LEU A 246 16.49 0.25 -2.69
C LEU A 246 17.73 1.07 -3.06
N ASP A 247 18.70 0.47 -3.77
CA ASP A 247 19.92 1.16 -4.20
C ASP A 247 19.63 2.30 -5.18
N TRP A 248 18.59 2.16 -6.02
CA TRP A 248 18.13 3.23 -6.88
C TRP A 248 17.52 4.37 -6.05
N VAL A 249 16.64 4.06 -5.10
CA VAL A 249 16.02 5.07 -4.21
C VAL A 249 17.08 5.85 -3.45
N LEU A 250 18.07 5.18 -2.86
CA LEU A 250 19.17 5.83 -2.13
C LEU A 250 19.91 6.83 -3.02
N ARG A 251 20.27 6.44 -4.26
CA ARG A 251 20.92 7.35 -5.21
C ARG A 251 20.06 8.55 -5.57
N GLN A 252 18.75 8.38 -5.73
CA GLN A 252 17.88 9.50 -6.09
C GLN A 252 17.65 10.48 -4.93
N LEU A 253 17.57 9.97 -3.70
CA LEU A 253 17.54 10.82 -2.50
C LEU A 253 18.80 11.70 -2.43
N GLU A 254 19.99 11.09 -2.52
CA GLU A 254 21.27 11.81 -2.49
C GLU A 254 21.39 12.82 -3.64
N ARG A 255 20.99 12.45 -4.86
CA ARG A 255 20.97 13.35 -6.02
C ARG A 255 20.04 14.56 -5.85
N SER A 256 19.01 14.42 -5.03
CA SER A 256 18.06 15.47 -4.71
C SER A 256 18.53 16.39 -3.58
N GLY A 257 19.72 16.16 -3.03
CA GLY A 257 20.29 16.91 -1.92
C GLY A 257 19.87 16.41 -0.54
N LEU A 258 19.19 15.26 -0.43
CA LEU A 258 18.79 14.69 0.85
C LEU A 258 19.90 13.80 1.42
N SER A 259 20.08 13.86 2.74
CA SER A 259 21.01 13.01 3.48
C SER A 259 20.28 11.80 4.06
N VAL A 260 20.73 10.59 3.72
CA VAL A 260 20.14 9.35 4.26
C VAL A 260 20.64 9.11 5.68
N GLU A 261 19.72 9.08 6.64
CA GLU A 261 20.02 8.86 8.07
C GLU A 261 19.94 7.38 8.44
N SER A 262 18.94 6.67 7.90
CA SER A 262 18.76 5.26 8.17
C SER A 262 18.06 4.53 7.02
N LYS A 263 18.29 3.22 6.96
CA LYS A 263 17.58 2.31 6.07
C LYS A 263 17.34 0.98 6.77
N ALA A 264 16.21 0.37 6.51
CA ALA A 264 15.86 -0.95 7.01
C ALA A 264 15.19 -1.78 5.91
N GLN A 265 15.38 -3.10 5.98
CA GLN A 265 14.75 -4.07 5.08
C GLN A 265 13.88 -5.02 5.89
N PHE A 266 12.76 -5.42 5.31
CA PHE A 266 11.75 -6.25 5.95
C PHE A 266 11.41 -7.38 4.98
N ALA A 267 11.79 -8.61 5.33
CA ALA A 267 11.55 -9.76 4.47
C ALA A 267 10.05 -9.94 4.19
N ASN A 268 9.73 -10.20 2.92
CA ASN A 268 8.35 -10.38 2.50
C ASN A 268 7.91 -11.81 2.73
N VAL A 269 6.81 -11.95 3.46
CA VAL A 269 6.28 -13.26 3.86
C VAL A 269 5.20 -13.71 2.88
N TYR A 270 5.46 -14.83 2.21
CA TYR A 270 4.54 -15.45 1.27
C TYR A 270 3.76 -16.57 1.96
N THR A 271 2.43 -16.43 1.90
CA THR A 271 1.46 -17.48 2.25
C THR A 271 0.75 -17.95 0.99
N ALA A 272 0.03 -19.08 1.04
CA ALA A 272 -0.83 -19.51 -0.07
C ALA A 272 -1.77 -18.36 -0.49
N THR A 273 -2.43 -17.71 0.47
CA THR A 273 -3.33 -16.57 0.23
C THR A 273 -2.63 -15.43 -0.51
N THR A 274 -1.41 -15.08 -0.11
CA THR A 274 -0.63 -14.02 -0.75
C THR A 274 -0.34 -14.34 -2.22
N ILE A 275 0.13 -15.56 -2.51
CA ILE A 275 0.45 -15.99 -3.88
C ILE A 275 -0.83 -16.07 -4.72
N LYS A 276 -1.89 -16.68 -4.19
CA LYS A 276 -3.18 -16.82 -4.88
C LYS A 276 -3.84 -15.48 -5.20
N ARG A 277 -3.70 -14.47 -4.33
CA ARG A 277 -4.14 -13.10 -4.64
C ARG A 277 -3.45 -12.56 -5.89
N GLN A 278 -2.14 -12.78 -6.04
CA GLN A 278 -1.41 -12.33 -7.23
C GLN A 278 -1.78 -13.12 -8.49
N VAL A 279 -1.99 -14.43 -8.37
CA VAL A 279 -2.54 -15.26 -9.46
C VAL A 279 -3.91 -14.72 -9.89
N GLN A 280 -4.76 -14.33 -8.94
CA GLN A 280 -6.07 -13.77 -9.22
C GLN A 280 -5.98 -12.45 -10.00
N VAL A 281 -4.98 -11.60 -9.73
CA VAL A 281 -4.73 -10.39 -10.55
C VAL A 281 -4.50 -10.76 -12.02
N GLY A 282 -3.75 -11.84 -12.30
CA GLY A 282 -3.60 -12.34 -13.66
C GLY A 282 -4.92 -12.83 -14.26
N ARG A 283 -5.73 -13.55 -13.46
CA ARG A 283 -7.02 -14.10 -13.90
C ARG A 283 -8.02 -13.01 -14.30
N THR A 284 -8.11 -11.91 -13.54
CA THR A 284 -9.06 -10.82 -13.85
C THR A 284 -8.76 -10.11 -15.16
N LYS A 285 -7.55 -10.26 -15.70
CA LYS A 285 -7.17 -9.67 -17.00
C LYS A 285 -7.45 -10.58 -18.20
N LEU A 286 -7.65 -11.89 -17.99
CA LEU A 286 -7.94 -12.83 -19.09
C LEU A 286 -9.13 -12.45 -19.98
N PRO A 287 -10.25 -11.90 -19.46
CA PRO A 287 -11.38 -11.48 -20.31
C PRO A 287 -11.03 -10.35 -21.30
N LEU A 288 -9.92 -9.63 -21.07
CA LEU A 288 -9.47 -8.52 -21.90
C LEU A 288 -8.43 -8.93 -22.94
N VAL A 289 -7.97 -10.18 -22.92
CA VAL A 289 -7.00 -10.71 -23.89
C VAL A 289 -7.70 -11.03 -25.20
N GLN A 290 -7.18 -10.49 -26.31
CA GLN A 290 -7.83 -10.58 -27.63
C GLN A 290 -7.91 -12.02 -28.19
N ASP A 291 -6.85 -12.82 -27.99
CA ASP A 291 -6.81 -14.21 -28.43
C ASP A 291 -7.39 -15.14 -27.35
N ALA A 292 -8.58 -15.69 -27.61
CA ALA A 292 -9.28 -16.58 -26.69
C ALA A 292 -8.52 -17.90 -26.41
N MET A 293 -7.76 -18.43 -27.37
CA MET A 293 -6.97 -19.65 -27.18
C MET A 293 -5.75 -19.38 -26.31
N LEU A 294 -5.12 -18.23 -26.50
CA LEU A 294 -4.06 -17.76 -25.62
C LEU A 294 -4.59 -17.51 -24.20
N ALA A 295 -5.71 -16.79 -24.05
CA ALA A 295 -6.34 -16.51 -22.76
C ALA A 295 -6.67 -17.81 -22.00
N LYS A 296 -7.24 -18.81 -22.70
CA LYS A 296 -7.52 -20.13 -22.14
C LYS A 296 -6.25 -20.86 -21.70
N SER A 297 -5.16 -20.76 -22.46
CA SER A 297 -3.88 -21.39 -22.12
C SER A 297 -3.23 -20.72 -20.91
N MET A 298 -3.26 -19.39 -20.84
CA MET A 298 -2.82 -18.62 -19.68
C MET A 298 -3.63 -18.95 -18.43
N GLY A 299 -4.96 -19.10 -18.55
CA GLY A 299 -5.84 -19.54 -17.46
C GLY A 299 -5.41 -20.88 -16.86
N LYS A 300 -5.12 -21.89 -17.70
CA LYS A 300 -4.61 -23.18 -17.22
C LYS A 300 -3.27 -23.05 -16.50
N TYR A 301 -2.40 -22.15 -16.95
CA TYR A 301 -1.11 -21.92 -16.29
C TYR A 301 -1.29 -21.23 -14.93
N LEU A 302 -2.21 -20.27 -14.82
CA LEU A 302 -2.58 -19.65 -13.56
C LEU A 302 -3.17 -20.66 -12.57
N ASP A 303 -4.01 -21.59 -13.04
CA ASP A 303 -4.56 -22.67 -12.20
C ASP A 303 -3.49 -23.60 -11.66
N LYS A 304 -2.46 -23.90 -12.47
CA LYS A 304 -1.29 -24.63 -12.01
C LYS A 304 -0.53 -23.87 -10.92
N LEU A 305 -0.31 -22.56 -11.08
CA LEU A 305 0.38 -21.74 -10.08
C LEU A 305 -0.42 -21.63 -8.77
N ASP A 306 -1.74 -21.55 -8.86
CA ASP A 306 -2.65 -21.57 -7.71
C ASP A 306 -2.47 -22.87 -6.90
N GLN A 307 -2.49 -24.02 -7.57
CA GLN A 307 -2.27 -25.31 -6.91
C GLN A 307 -0.87 -25.42 -6.30
N GLN A 308 0.15 -24.89 -6.98
CA GLN A 308 1.53 -24.88 -6.47
C GLN A 308 1.70 -23.99 -5.23
N ALA A 309 0.85 -22.97 -5.04
CA ALA A 309 0.88 -22.12 -3.85
C ALA A 309 0.58 -22.91 -2.57
N ASP A 310 -0.37 -23.84 -2.62
CA ASP A 310 -0.71 -24.70 -1.48
C ASP A 310 0.46 -25.65 -1.16
N ASP A 311 1.03 -26.28 -2.18
CA ASP A 311 2.17 -27.18 -2.00
C ASP A 311 3.40 -26.47 -1.44
N ALA A 312 3.70 -25.28 -1.96
CA ALA A 312 4.86 -24.49 -1.55
C ALA A 312 4.74 -23.93 -0.13
N THR A 313 3.54 -23.87 0.44
CA THR A 313 3.28 -23.34 1.79
C THR A 313 2.72 -24.37 2.76
N ARG A 314 2.82 -25.67 2.40
CA ARG A 314 2.35 -26.78 3.22
C ARG A 314 3.00 -26.81 4.61
N ASP A 315 4.27 -26.45 4.67
CA ASP A 315 5.06 -26.41 5.91
C ASP A 315 5.06 -25.03 6.58
N GLY A 316 4.20 -24.11 6.10
CA GLY A 316 4.09 -22.73 6.58
C GLY A 316 4.48 -21.69 5.53
N SER A 317 4.51 -20.43 5.97
CA SER A 317 4.95 -19.31 5.13
C SER A 317 6.45 -19.31 4.91
N PHE A 318 6.91 -18.68 3.83
CA PHE A 318 8.34 -18.51 3.53
C PHE A 318 8.66 -17.06 3.12
N GLU A 319 9.93 -16.71 3.16
CA GLU A 319 10.41 -15.37 2.84
C GLU A 319 10.96 -15.30 1.40
N PHE A 320 10.64 -14.24 0.67
CA PHE A 320 11.23 -13.95 -0.63
C PHE A 320 11.23 -12.45 -0.94
N GLY A 321 12.41 -11.86 -1.15
CA GLY A 321 12.51 -10.40 -1.31
C GLY A 321 12.18 -9.63 -0.05
N PHE A 322 12.07 -8.32 -0.17
CA PHE A 322 11.89 -7.44 0.97
C PHE A 322 11.24 -6.11 0.58
N ASP A 323 10.48 -5.57 1.51
CA ASP A 323 10.13 -4.16 1.59
C ASP A 323 11.27 -3.40 2.28
N TYR A 324 11.35 -2.11 2.05
CA TYR A 324 12.32 -1.25 2.70
C TYR A 324 11.69 0.03 3.23
N VAL A 325 12.32 0.60 4.25
CA VAL A 325 12.07 1.96 4.72
C VAL A 325 13.39 2.71 4.72
N VAL A 326 13.39 3.93 4.19
CA VAL A 326 14.52 4.87 4.24
C VAL A 326 14.06 6.14 4.94
N ALA A 327 14.87 6.62 5.90
CA ALA A 327 14.70 7.94 6.50
C ALA A 327 15.79 8.87 5.98
N ALA A 328 15.39 10.07 5.56
CA ALA A 328 16.30 11.09 5.04
C ALA A 328 15.91 12.49 5.55
N THR A 329 16.87 13.40 5.55
CA THR A 329 16.73 14.80 5.96
C THR A 329 17.30 15.75 4.91
N ASN A 330 16.90 17.03 4.97
CA ASN A 330 17.44 18.10 4.12
C ASN A 330 18.64 18.83 4.75
#